data_AF-A0AAD4HMW4-F1
#
_entry.id   AF-A0AAD4HMW4-F1
#
_cell.length_a   1.000
_cell.length_b   1.000
_cell.length_c   1.000
_cell.angle_alpha   90.00
_cell.angle_beta   90.00
_cell.angle_gamma   90.00
#
_symmetry.space_group_name_H-M   'P 1'
#
loop_
_entity.id
_entity.type
_entity.pdbx_description
1 polymer ?
#
loop_
_entity_poly.entity_id
_entity_poly.type
_entity_poly.pdbx_seq_one_letter_code
_entity_poly.pdbx_strand_id
1 'polypeptide(L)'
;MSDQVTPAKASEQAASRAALMKLLFFAATLAILPISSYFLTEKYVWSGNSNYAAITAICAANVVLIAYIVVSLMEDKQLFKEAEEKKLSETKKER
;
A
#
# COMPACT_ATOMS: atom_id res chain seq x y z
N MET A 1 20.96 -25.80 19.38
CA MET A 1 19.86 -26.04 18.43
C MET A 1 19.92 -24.92 17.43
N SER A 2 20.44 -25.21 16.25
CA SER A 2 20.85 -24.21 15.26
C SER A 2 19.62 -23.72 14.50
N ASP A 3 19.34 -22.42 14.60
CA ASP A 3 18.40 -21.66 13.77
C ASP A 3 18.82 -21.71 12.29
N GLN A 4 18.70 -22.87 11.65
CA GLN A 4 18.67 -22.94 10.20
C GLN A 4 17.29 -22.47 9.76
N VAL A 5 17.15 -21.14 9.67
CA VAL A 5 16.05 -20.50 8.97
C VAL A 5 16.17 -20.96 7.51
N THR A 6 15.40 -21.98 7.13
CA THR A 6 15.31 -22.45 5.75
C THR A 6 15.10 -21.22 4.84
N PRO A 7 15.80 -21.08 3.70
CA PRO A 7 15.67 -19.91 2.83
C PRO A 7 14.21 -19.61 2.40
N ALA A 8 13.36 -20.64 2.37
CA ALA A 8 11.91 -20.50 2.19
C ALA A 8 11.21 -19.74 3.34
N LYS A 9 11.53 -20.04 4.59
CA LYS A 9 10.96 -19.36 5.78
C LYS A 9 11.43 -17.90 5.86
N ALA A 10 12.68 -17.62 5.50
CA ALA A 10 13.23 -16.27 5.49
C ALA A 10 12.58 -15.37 4.42
N SER A 11 12.34 -15.92 3.22
CA SER A 11 11.69 -15.18 2.13
C SER A 11 10.19 -14.94 2.37
N GLU A 12 9.49 -15.92 2.95
CA GLU A 12 8.08 -15.77 3.35
C GLU A 12 7.90 -14.74 4.47
N GLN A 13 8.81 -14.72 5.46
CA GLN A 13 8.81 -13.71 6.52
C GLN A 13 9.14 -12.31 5.99
N ALA A 14 10.04 -12.20 5.01
CA ALA A 14 10.36 -10.93 4.35
C ALA A 14 9.17 -10.39 3.55
N ALA A 15 8.47 -11.24 2.80
CA ALA A 15 7.26 -10.88 2.06
C ALA A 15 6.14 -10.41 3.00
N SER A 16 5.92 -11.13 4.12
CA SER A 16 4.93 -10.77 5.13
C SER A 16 5.25 -9.42 5.80
N ARG A 17 6.52 -9.17 6.14
CA ARG A 17 6.98 -7.88 6.68
C ARG A 17 6.78 -6.72 5.71
N ALA A 18 7.05 -6.94 4.43
CA ALA A 18 6.84 -5.93 3.39
C ALA A 18 5.36 -5.58 3.24
N ALA A 19 4.47 -6.57 3.25
CA ALA A 19 3.02 -6.36 3.23
C ALA A 19 2.53 -5.59 4.46
N LEU A 20 3.00 -5.94 5.67
CA LEU A 20 2.66 -5.24 6.90
C LEU A 20 3.13 -3.77 6.89
N MET A 21 4.35 -3.49 6.42
CA MET A 21 4.84 -2.11 6.30
C MET A 21 3.99 -1.28 5.32
N LYS A 22 3.59 -1.86 4.18
CA LYS A 22 2.72 -1.19 3.22
C LYS A 22 1.33 -0.94 3.78
N LEU A 23 0.74 -1.92 4.46
CA LEU A 23 -0.55 -1.75 5.14
C LEU A 23 -0.48 -0.62 6.18
N LEU A 24 0.58 -0.58 6.98
CA LEU A 24 0.80 0.49 7.95
C LEU A 24 0.98 1.86 7.28
N PHE A 25 1.73 1.91 6.18
CA PHE A 25 1.91 3.13 5.39
C PHE A 25 0.58 3.64 4.82
N PHE A 26 -0.24 2.75 4.27
CA PHE A 26 -1.57 3.10 3.75
C PHE A 26 -2.53 3.53 4.86
N ALA A 27 -2.51 2.85 6.01
CA ALA A 27 -3.30 3.25 7.17
C ALA A 27 -2.90 4.66 7.66
N ALA A 28 -1.59 4.93 7.77
CA ALA A 28 -1.09 6.26 8.12
C ALA A 28 -1.48 7.31 7.08
N THR A 29 -1.37 6.99 5.79
CA THR A 29 -1.76 7.87 4.69
C THR A 29 -3.25 8.19 4.73
N LEU A 30 -4.10 7.19 4.98
CA LEU A 30 -5.55 7.36 5.06
C LEU A 30 -5.99 8.23 6.24
N ALA A 31 -5.20 8.28 7.33
CA ALA A 31 -5.43 9.22 8.41
C ALA A 31 -4.86 10.61 8.09
N ILE A 32 -3.59 10.69 7.71
CA ILE A 32 -2.87 11.98 7.61
C ILE A 32 -3.35 12.80 6.40
N LEU A 33 -3.55 12.15 5.25
CA LEU A 33 -3.77 12.84 3.97
C LEU A 33 -5.15 13.53 3.92
N PRO A 34 -6.27 12.89 4.32
CA PRO A 34 -7.59 13.55 4.35
C PRO A 34 -7.68 14.62 5.44
N ILE A 35 -7.07 14.38 6.62
CA ILE A 35 -7.01 15.36 7.70
C ILE A 35 -6.21 16.59 7.25
N SER A 36 -5.06 16.38 6.61
CA SER A 36 -4.25 17.47 6.06
C SER A 36 -5.02 18.22 4.98
N SER A 37 -5.71 17.49 4.08
CA SER A 37 -6.55 18.07 3.03
C SER A 37 -7.67 18.92 3.61
N TYR A 38 -8.31 18.50 4.72
CA TYR A 38 -9.33 19.27 5.43
C TYR A 38 -8.77 20.62 5.89
N PHE A 39 -7.72 20.60 6.71
CA PHE A 39 -7.14 21.82 7.29
C PHE A 39 -6.53 22.75 6.23
N LEU A 40 -5.92 22.19 5.18
CA LEU A 40 -5.36 22.98 4.09
C LEU A 40 -6.48 23.69 3.29
N THR A 41 -7.55 22.96 2.97
CA THR A 41 -8.68 23.47 2.19
C THR A 41 -9.51 24.49 2.97
N GLU A 42 -9.72 24.25 4.26
CA GLU A 42 -10.41 25.17 5.18
C GLU A 42 -9.69 26.53 5.25
N LYS A 43 -8.36 26.50 5.33
CA LYS A 43 -7.55 27.70 5.54
C LYS A 43 -7.25 28.48 4.26
N TYR A 44 -7.01 27.79 3.13
CA TYR A 44 -6.56 28.44 1.89
C TYR A 44 -7.63 28.60 0.82
N VAL A 45 -8.65 27.72 0.77
CA VAL A 45 -9.57 27.67 -0.38
C VAL A 45 -10.97 28.18 -0.02
N TRP A 46 -11.43 27.98 1.20
CA TRP A 46 -12.83 28.27 1.59
C TRP A 46 -12.98 29.32 2.69
N SER A 47 -11.90 30.05 3.04
CA SER A 47 -11.90 31.18 3.98
C SER A 47 -12.66 30.91 5.30
N GLY A 48 -12.53 29.71 5.85
CA GLY A 48 -13.15 29.32 7.14
C GLY A 48 -14.54 28.69 7.06
N ASN A 49 -15.07 28.36 5.87
CA ASN A 49 -16.32 27.59 5.78
C ASN A 49 -16.08 26.07 5.96
N SER A 50 -16.15 25.62 7.21
CA SER A 50 -15.88 24.24 7.64
C SER A 50 -16.74 23.17 6.92
N ASN A 51 -18.00 23.48 6.57
CA ASN A 51 -18.88 22.49 5.90
C ASN A 51 -18.33 22.04 4.55
N TYR A 52 -17.80 22.97 3.78
CA TYR A 52 -17.28 22.63 2.46
C TYR A 52 -15.87 22.07 2.48
N ALA A 53 -15.07 22.48 3.47
CA ALA A 53 -13.79 21.82 3.74
C ALA A 53 -14.03 20.35 4.13
N ALA A 54 -15.07 20.06 4.91
CA ALA A 54 -15.46 18.70 5.28
C ALA A 54 -15.86 17.85 4.07
N ILE A 55 -16.70 18.39 3.17
CA ILE A 55 -17.07 17.69 1.92
C ILE A 55 -15.82 17.39 1.08
N THR A 56 -14.91 18.36 0.95
CA THR A 56 -13.66 18.17 0.19
C THR A 56 -12.78 17.09 0.82
N ALA A 57 -12.67 17.05 2.15
CA ALA A 57 -11.92 16.03 2.87
C ALA A 57 -12.51 14.63 2.69
N ILE A 58 -13.84 14.50 2.71
CA ILE A 58 -14.53 13.23 2.42
C ILE A 58 -14.24 12.79 0.98
N CYS A 59 -14.31 13.69 0.00
CA CYS A 59 -13.92 13.38 -1.37
C CYS A 59 -12.46 12.94 -1.46
N ALA A 60 -11.53 13.65 -0.79
CA ALA A 60 -10.11 13.28 -0.76
C ALA A 60 -9.88 11.90 -0.13
N ALA A 61 -10.59 11.55 0.96
CA ALA A 61 -10.50 10.23 1.58
C ALA A 61 -10.92 9.11 0.61
N ASN A 62 -12.00 9.32 -0.16
CA ASN A 62 -12.44 8.35 -1.17
C ASN A 62 -11.43 8.22 -2.31
N VAL A 63 -10.80 9.31 -2.74
CA VAL A 63 -9.73 9.28 -3.74
C VAL A 63 -8.52 8.47 -3.23
N VAL A 64 -8.12 8.68 -1.97
CA VAL A 64 -7.03 7.90 -1.34
C VAL A 64 -7.39 6.42 -1.27
N LEU A 65 -8.64 6.09 -0.95
CA LEU A 65 -9.12 4.70 -0.89
C LEU A 65 -9.07 4.03 -2.27
N ILE A 66 -9.48 4.73 -3.33
CA ILE A 66 -9.37 4.23 -4.70
C ILE A 66 -7.90 4.05 -5.09
N ALA A 67 -7.04 5.03 -4.78
CA ALA A 67 -5.62 4.94 -5.06
C ALA A 67 -4.95 3.74 -4.35
N TYR A 68 -5.32 3.48 -3.08
CA TYR A 68 -4.89 2.28 -2.36
C TYR A 68 -5.27 1.01 -3.10
N ILE A 69 -6.54 0.86 -3.49
CA ILE A 69 -7.02 -0.32 -4.23
C ILE A 69 -6.23 -0.51 -5.52
N VAL A 70 -6.01 0.55 -6.30
CA VAL A 70 -5.26 0.48 -7.56
C VAL A 70 -3.82 0.02 -7.31
N VAL A 71 -3.13 0.60 -6.33
CA VAL A 71 -1.74 0.20 -6.00
C VAL A 71 -1.69 -1.25 -5.53
N SER A 72 -2.61 -1.67 -4.65
CA SER A 72 -2.70 -3.06 -4.20
C SER A 72 -2.90 -4.03 -5.37
N LEU A 73 -3.78 -3.70 -6.32
CA LEU A 73 -4.01 -4.54 -7.51
C LEU A 73 -2.78 -4.62 -8.43
N MET A 74 -2.02 -3.53 -8.57
CA MET A 74 -0.78 -3.52 -9.35
C MET A 74 0.32 -4.35 -8.69
N GLU A 75 0.45 -4.25 -7.36
CA GLU A 75 1.39 -5.06 -6.59
C GLU A 75 1.04 -6.55 -6.66
N ASP A 76 -0.22 -6.91 -6.51
CA ASP A 76 -0.67 -8.30 -6.64
C ASP A 76 -0.31 -8.87 -8.02
N LYS A 77 -0.55 -8.12 -9.10
CA LYS A 77 -0.15 -8.51 -10.47
C LYS A 77 1.35 -8.71 -10.61
N GLN A 78 2.16 -7.85 -9.99
CA GLN A 78 3.62 -7.94 -10.06
C GLN A 78 4.14 -9.18 -9.30
N LEU A 79 3.55 -9.50 -8.14
CA LEU A 79 3.87 -10.71 -7.37
C LEU A 79 3.58 -11.99 -8.16
N PHE A 80 2.44 -12.06 -8.87
CA PHE A 80 2.11 -13.20 -9.72
C PHE A 80 3.10 -13.38 -10.87
N LYS A 81 3.49 -12.28 -11.52
CA LYS A 81 4.46 -12.31 -12.63
C LYS A 81 5.85 -12.76 -12.16
N GLU A 82 6.31 -12.27 -11.02
CA GLU A 82 7.62 -12.61 -10.45
C GLU A 82 7.67 -14.09 -10.00
N ALA A 83 6.55 -14.63 -9.51
CA ALA A 83 6.41 -16.05 -9.18
C ALA A 83 6.44 -16.96 -10.43
N GLU A 84 5.81 -16.53 -11.53
CA GLU A 84 5.82 -17.25 -12.81
C GLU A 84 7.22 -17.26 -13.45
N GLU A 85 7.92 -16.11 -13.41
CA GLU A 85 9.27 -15.95 -13.94
C GLU A 85 10.30 -16.79 -13.15
N LYS A 86 10.16 -16.86 -11.82
CA LYS A 86 10.94 -17.77 -10.98
C LYS A 86 10.70 -19.24 -11.35
N LYS A 87 9.45 -19.68 -11.47
CA LYS A 87 9.13 -21.08 -11.84
C LYS A 87 9.69 -21.47 -13.21
N LEU A 88 9.64 -20.55 -14.18
CA LEU A 88 10.20 -20.77 -15.51
C LEU A 88 11.74 -20.90 -15.47
N SER A 89 12.40 -20.08 -14.64
CA SER A 89 13.86 -20.11 -14.47
C SER A 89 14.37 -21.38 -13.79
N GLU A 90 13.63 -21.92 -12.82
CA GLU A 90 13.96 -23.17 -12.13
C GLU A 90 13.79 -24.39 -13.07
N THR A 91 12.69 -24.44 -13.82
CA THR A 91 12.41 -25.51 -14.80
C THR A 91 13.47 -25.60 -15.91
N LYS A 92 14.08 -24.46 -16.29
CA LYS A 92 15.13 -24.40 -17.31
C LYS A 92 16.51 -24.78 -16.78
N LYS A 93 16.71 -24.76 -15.46
CA LYS A 93 17.97 -25.11 -14.80
C LYS A 93 18.06 -26.60 -14.46
N GLU A 94 16.91 -27.27 -14.36
CA GLU A 94 16.79 -28.72 -14.16
C GLU A 94 16.80 -29.55 -15.46
N ARG A 95 16.67 -28.92 -16.64
CA ARG A 95 16.85 -29.55 -17.96
C ARG A 95 18.22 -29.27 -18.54
#